data_AF-A0A7J0AEJ3-F1
#
_entry.id   AF-A0A7J0AEJ3-F1
#
_cell.length_a   1.000
_cell.length_b   1.000
_cell.length_c   1.000
_cell.angle_alpha   90.00
_cell.angle_beta   90.00
_cell.angle_gamma   90.00
#
_symmetry.space_group_name_H-M   'P 1'
#
loop_
_entity.id
_entity.type
_entity.pdbx_description
1 polymer ?
#
loop_
_entity_poly.entity_id
_entity_poly.type
_entity_poly.pdbx_seq_one_letter_code
_entity_poly.pdbx_strand_id
1 'polypeptide(L)'
;MSEIRHISYDSTYLNKQMALAVYLPDEYKYGGKFPVLYFLHGRSGDESFIEQLGLAQLTDSLIAASKIEPMIIVCPRMDNSRGLNSAKIARQEKIGNNVIDVGRYEDYFIQEIIPYIDGNFNTIASRKGRYVGGCSAGGFAAIHYGLKYKSADCNATSLFGGRRKPCIQM
;
A
#
# COMPACT_ATOMS: atom_id res chain seq x y z
N MET A 1 2.46 22.78 -0.37
CA MET A 1 2.62 21.94 0.82
C MET A 1 2.24 20.54 0.42
N SER A 2 2.72 19.53 1.14
CA SER A 2 2.22 18.16 1.00
C SER A 2 0.70 18.12 1.19
N GLU A 3 0.06 17.12 0.60
CA GLU A 3 -1.39 16.95 0.68
C GLU A 3 -1.76 15.48 0.94
N ILE A 4 -2.88 15.26 1.62
CA ILE A 4 -3.51 13.93 1.73
C ILE A 4 -4.85 13.98 1.01
N ARG A 5 -5.06 13.04 0.09
CA ARG A 5 -6.30 12.87 -0.66
C ARG A 5 -7.02 11.60 -0.21
N HIS A 6 -8.26 11.74 0.23
CA HIS A 6 -9.14 10.60 0.48
C HIS A 6 -9.96 10.29 -0.77
N ILE A 7 -10.02 9.02 -1.12
CA ILE A 7 -10.65 8.53 -2.34
C ILE A 7 -11.57 7.39 -1.96
N SER A 8 -12.86 7.52 -2.29
CA SER A 8 -13.80 6.39 -2.29
C SER A 8 -13.55 5.52 -3.51
N TYR A 9 -13.58 4.20 -3.33
CA TYR A 9 -13.27 3.24 -4.38
C TYR A 9 -14.24 2.07 -4.35
N ASP A 10 -14.95 1.81 -5.44
CA ASP A 10 -15.87 0.69 -5.54
C ASP A 10 -15.11 -0.58 -5.98
N SER A 11 -14.96 -1.54 -5.05
CA SER A 11 -14.21 -2.77 -5.32
C SER A 11 -15.09 -3.82 -5.99
N THR A 12 -14.62 -4.35 -7.13
CA THR A 12 -15.26 -5.48 -7.82
C THR A 12 -14.96 -6.79 -7.09
N TYR A 13 -13.74 -6.99 -6.62
CA TYR A 13 -13.34 -8.20 -5.89
C TYR A 13 -14.01 -8.36 -4.53
N LEU A 14 -14.32 -7.26 -3.86
CA LEU A 14 -15.02 -7.27 -2.58
C LEU A 14 -16.53 -7.01 -2.72
N ASN A 15 -16.99 -6.56 -3.89
CA ASN A 15 -18.38 -6.17 -4.16
C ASN A 15 -18.94 -5.21 -3.11
N LYS A 16 -18.13 -4.21 -2.73
CA LYS A 16 -18.49 -3.16 -1.79
C LYS A 16 -17.64 -1.91 -1.98
N GLN A 17 -18.13 -0.81 -1.43
CA GLN A 17 -17.38 0.44 -1.38
C GLN A 17 -16.26 0.35 -0.34
N MET A 18 -15.07 0.75 -0.78
CA MET A 18 -13.84 0.86 -0.02
C MET A 18 -13.33 2.30 -0.08
N ALA A 19 -12.21 2.56 0.58
CA ALA A 19 -11.55 3.86 0.53
C ALA A 19 -10.03 3.71 0.57
N LEU A 20 -9.32 4.74 0.16
CA LEU A 20 -7.89 4.87 0.34
C LEU A 20 -7.49 6.32 0.60
N ALA A 21 -6.42 6.50 1.36
CA ALA A 21 -5.76 7.78 1.57
C ALA A 21 -4.44 7.79 0.80
N VAL A 22 -4.17 8.90 0.10
CA VAL A 22 -2.96 9.10 -0.70
C VAL A 22 -2.27 10.37 -0.24
N TYR A 23 -1.10 10.23 0.37
CA TYR A 23 -0.20 11.34 0.65
C TYR A 23 0.66 11.62 -0.58
N LEU A 24 0.70 12.90 -0.96
CA LEU A 24 1.54 13.42 -2.03
C LEU A 24 2.58 14.38 -1.43
N PRO A 25 3.87 14.19 -1.75
CA PRO A 25 4.93 15.08 -1.28
C PRO A 25 4.81 16.45 -1.96
N ASP A 26 5.35 17.51 -1.35
CA ASP A 26 5.28 18.86 -1.92
C ASP A 26 5.92 18.94 -3.32
N GLU A 27 6.92 18.09 -3.58
CA GLU A 27 7.59 17.97 -4.87
C GLU A 27 6.68 17.49 -5.99
N TYR A 28 5.54 16.86 -5.68
CA TYR A 28 4.60 16.33 -6.67
C TYR A 28 4.09 17.41 -7.64
N LYS A 29 4.02 18.68 -7.20
CA LYS A 29 3.60 19.83 -8.03
C LYS A 29 4.59 20.18 -9.14
N TYR A 30 5.84 19.75 -9.03
CA TYR A 30 6.88 20.00 -10.05
C TYR A 30 6.90 18.91 -11.14
N GLY A 31 6.02 17.91 -11.05
CA GLY A 31 5.96 16.79 -11.97
C GLY A 31 7.03 15.73 -11.71
N GLY A 32 7.21 14.81 -12.67
CA GLY A 32 8.08 13.65 -12.53
C GLY A 32 7.35 12.42 -11.98
N LYS A 33 8.08 11.29 -11.90
CA LYS A 33 7.54 10.00 -11.42
C LYS A 33 8.11 9.70 -10.03
N PHE A 34 7.24 9.29 -9.12
CA PHE A 34 7.57 9.06 -7.72
C PHE A 34 7.49 7.58 -7.34
N PRO A 35 8.38 7.09 -6.47
CA PRO A 35 8.17 5.80 -5.83
C PRO A 35 6.92 5.84 -4.94
N VAL A 36 6.31 4.67 -4.73
CA VAL A 36 5.08 4.49 -3.94
C VAL A 36 5.33 3.53 -2.80
N LEU A 37 5.00 3.95 -1.58
CA LEU A 37 4.90 3.11 -0.40
C LEU A 37 3.43 2.81 -0.11
N TYR A 38 3.03 1.55 -0.25
CA TYR A 38 1.74 1.08 0.25
C TYR A 38 1.88 0.73 1.74
N PHE A 39 1.29 1.56 2.60
CA PHE A 39 1.37 1.40 4.05
C PHE A 39 0.05 0.87 4.60
N LEU A 40 0.02 -0.41 4.95
CA LEU A 40 -1.18 -1.15 5.33
C LEU A 40 -1.46 -1.01 6.83
N HIS A 41 -2.68 -0.62 7.17
CA HIS A 41 -3.12 -0.51 8.56
C HIS A 41 -3.29 -1.89 9.23
N GLY A 42 -3.37 -1.87 10.56
CA GLY A 42 -3.66 -3.06 11.36
C GLY A 42 -5.15 -3.41 11.38
N ARG A 43 -5.50 -4.51 12.05
CA ARG A 43 -6.90 -4.85 12.32
C ARG A 43 -7.63 -3.71 13.03
N SER A 44 -8.91 -3.54 12.70
CA SER A 44 -9.78 -2.46 13.20
C SER A 44 -9.35 -1.03 12.85
N GLY A 45 -8.32 -0.86 12.01
CA GLY A 45 -7.96 0.42 11.42
C GLY A 45 -8.66 0.66 10.08
N ASP A 46 -8.35 1.79 9.46
CA ASP A 46 -8.83 2.19 8.13
C ASP A 46 -7.76 3.05 7.41
N GLU A 47 -8.12 3.69 6.30
CA GLU A 47 -7.24 4.53 5.51
C GLU A 47 -6.75 5.80 6.23
N SER A 48 -7.44 6.25 7.28
CA SER A 48 -7.03 7.42 8.08
C SER A 48 -5.77 7.17 8.93
N PHE A 49 -5.18 5.98 8.79
CA PHE A 49 -3.96 5.58 9.48
C PHE A 49 -2.75 6.46 9.13
N ILE A 50 -2.75 7.12 7.97
CA ILE A 50 -1.71 8.11 7.59
C ILE A 50 -1.73 9.28 8.58
N GLU A 51 -2.91 9.80 8.90
CA GLU A 51 -3.13 10.91 9.80
C GLU A 51 -2.93 10.50 11.26
N GLN A 52 -3.49 9.35 11.66
CA GLN A 52 -3.39 8.86 13.04
C GLN A 52 -1.94 8.68 13.51
N LEU A 53 -1.05 8.31 12.60
CA LEU A 53 0.38 8.14 12.88
C LEU A 53 1.22 9.38 12.60
N GLY A 54 0.63 10.46 12.07
CA GLY A 54 1.38 11.64 11.63
C GLY A 54 2.40 11.32 10.53
N LEU A 55 2.09 10.35 9.66
CA LEU A 55 3.02 9.90 8.61
C LEU A 55 3.33 11.01 7.61
N ALA A 56 2.39 11.90 7.32
CA ALA A 56 2.64 13.03 6.44
C ALA A 56 3.74 13.94 7.00
N GLN A 57 3.60 14.39 8.26
CA GLN A 57 4.58 15.28 8.91
C GLN A 57 5.94 14.61 9.07
N LEU A 58 5.95 13.32 9.42
CA LEU A 58 7.19 12.54 9.49
C LEU A 58 7.87 12.45 8.12
N THR A 59 7.11 12.14 7.07
CA THR A 59 7.63 11.98 5.71
C THR A 59 8.17 13.30 5.19
N ASP A 60 7.44 14.40 5.37
CA ASP A 60 7.92 15.75 5.04
C ASP A 60 9.23 16.09 5.75
N SER A 61 9.33 15.79 7.06
CA SER A 61 10.54 16.04 7.85
C SER A 61 11.73 15.22 7.34
N LEU A 62 11.51 13.97 6.94
CA LEU A 62 12.55 13.09 6.40
C LEU A 62 13.00 13.50 4.99
N ILE A 63 12.07 13.97 4.14
CA ILE A 63 12.37 14.51 2.82
C ILE A 63 13.18 15.80 2.96
N ALA A 64 12.74 16.74 3.82
CA ALA A 64 13.45 17.99 4.08
C ALA A 64 14.87 17.75 4.63
N ALA A 65 15.04 16.72 5.47
CA ALA A 65 16.34 16.29 5.99
C ALA A 65 17.15 15.45 4.99
N SER A 66 16.68 15.25 3.75
CA SER A 66 17.30 14.42 2.72
C SER A 66 17.63 12.99 3.17
N LYS A 67 16.82 12.44 4.10
CA LYS A 67 16.96 11.06 4.61
C LYS A 67 16.24 10.04 3.74
N ILE A 68 15.17 10.48 3.06
CA ILE A 68 14.43 9.72 2.07
C ILE A 68 14.23 10.57 0.82
N GLU A 69 14.02 9.92 -0.32
CA GLU A 69 13.59 10.61 -1.54
C GLU A 69 12.08 10.93 -1.44
N PRO A 70 11.61 12.01 -2.10
CA PRO A 70 10.18 12.28 -2.23
C PRO A 70 9.42 11.07 -2.77
N MET A 71 8.32 10.71 -2.10
CA MET A 71 7.55 9.51 -2.45
C MET A 71 6.06 9.67 -2.12
N ILE A 72 5.24 8.92 -2.83
CA ILE A 72 3.80 8.82 -2.57
C ILE A 72 3.59 7.76 -1.49
N ILE A 73 2.71 8.03 -0.52
CA ILE A 73 2.29 7.02 0.46
C ILE A 73 0.81 6.73 0.24
N VAL A 74 0.46 5.46 0.10
CA VAL A 74 -0.92 5.02 -0.10
C VAL A 74 -1.33 4.11 1.05
N CYS A 75 -2.41 4.45 1.73
CA CYS A 75 -3.03 3.61 2.74
C CYS A 75 -4.41 3.17 2.25
N PRO A 76 -4.55 1.96 1.68
CA PRO A 76 -5.86 1.42 1.35
C PRO A 76 -6.56 0.91 2.60
N ARG A 77 -7.89 1.10 2.66
CA ARG A 77 -8.75 0.41 3.62
C ARG A 77 -8.73 -1.09 3.31
N MET A 78 -8.41 -1.88 4.33
CA MET A 78 -8.36 -3.35 4.32
C MET A 78 -9.35 -3.96 5.32
N ASP A 79 -10.21 -3.14 5.93
CA ASP A 79 -11.15 -3.48 7.01
C ASP A 79 -10.50 -4.31 8.14
N ASN A 80 -11.29 -5.04 8.92
CA ASN A 80 -10.77 -5.95 9.94
C ASN A 80 -10.29 -7.29 9.36
N SER A 81 -9.59 -7.24 8.21
CA SER A 81 -9.09 -8.42 7.50
C SER A 81 -7.61 -8.72 7.83
N ARG A 82 -7.10 -9.80 7.24
CA ARG A 82 -5.65 -10.10 7.25
C ARG A 82 -4.93 -9.56 6.01
N GLY A 83 -5.64 -8.83 5.15
CA GLY A 83 -5.14 -8.41 3.84
C GLY A 83 -4.76 -9.59 2.94
N LEU A 84 -5.52 -10.68 2.98
CA LEU A 84 -5.30 -11.86 2.15
C LEU A 84 -6.62 -12.34 1.54
N ASN A 85 -6.54 -13.12 0.47
CA ASN A 85 -7.69 -13.87 -0.02
C ASN A 85 -8.05 -14.99 0.98
N SER A 86 -9.15 -14.81 1.71
CA SER A 86 -9.63 -15.75 2.74
C SER A 86 -11.02 -16.29 2.47
N ALA A 87 -11.78 -15.65 1.58
CA ALA A 87 -13.09 -16.13 1.12
C ALA A 87 -13.36 -15.65 -0.31
N LYS A 88 -14.22 -16.37 -1.04
CA LYS A 88 -14.64 -15.99 -2.39
C LYS A 88 -15.56 -14.76 -2.40
N ILE A 89 -16.36 -14.61 -1.34
CA ILE A 89 -17.34 -13.54 -1.17
C ILE A 89 -16.96 -12.78 0.10
N ALA A 90 -16.95 -11.44 0.02
CA ALA A 90 -16.68 -10.60 1.17
C ALA A 90 -17.81 -10.70 2.19
N ARG A 91 -17.47 -11.00 3.45
CA ARG A 91 -18.42 -11.07 4.57
C ARG A 91 -17.70 -10.96 5.90
N GLN A 92 -18.47 -10.71 6.94
CA GLN A 92 -17.99 -10.78 8.32
C GLN A 92 -18.12 -12.21 8.87
N GLU A 93 -17.10 -12.66 9.58
CA GLU A 93 -17.08 -13.91 10.32
C GLU A 93 -16.84 -13.66 11.79
N LYS A 94 -17.60 -14.36 12.63
CA LYS A 94 -17.38 -14.36 14.07
C LYS A 94 -16.48 -15.53 14.44
N ILE A 95 -15.30 -15.22 14.99
CA ILE A 95 -14.35 -16.20 15.53
C ILE A 95 -14.22 -15.94 17.03
N GLY A 96 -14.88 -16.77 17.83
CA GLY A 96 -15.02 -16.54 19.26
C GLY A 96 -15.74 -15.22 19.54
N ASN A 97 -15.08 -14.31 20.25
CA ASN A 97 -15.62 -12.98 20.57
C ASN A 97 -15.25 -11.90 19.55
N ASN A 98 -14.48 -12.24 18.51
CA ASN A 98 -14.01 -11.28 17.51
C ASN A 98 -14.83 -11.40 16.21
N VAL A 99 -15.10 -10.26 15.57
CA VAL A 99 -15.66 -10.21 14.21
C VAL A 99 -14.53 -9.82 13.27
N ILE A 100 -14.26 -10.64 12.26
CA ILE A 100 -13.24 -10.37 11.24
C ILE A 100 -13.88 -10.26 9.86
N ASP A 101 -13.23 -9.51 8.97
CA ASP A 101 -13.63 -9.46 7.57
C ASP A 101 -12.84 -10.51 6.77
N VAL A 102 -13.57 -11.32 6.01
CA VAL A 102 -13.02 -12.27 5.06
C VAL A 102 -13.46 -11.90 3.65
N GLY A 103 -12.64 -12.20 2.65
CA GLY A 103 -12.90 -11.82 1.27
C GLY A 103 -11.66 -11.91 0.41
N ARG A 104 -11.72 -11.34 -0.79
CA ARG A 104 -10.61 -11.31 -1.76
C ARG A 104 -9.76 -10.05 -1.59
N TYR A 105 -9.29 -9.79 -0.38
CA TYR A 105 -8.56 -8.56 -0.04
C TYR A 105 -7.19 -8.45 -0.72
N GLU A 106 -6.56 -9.59 -1.01
CA GLU A 106 -5.32 -9.59 -1.77
C GLU A 106 -5.58 -9.24 -3.24
N ASP A 107 -6.63 -9.78 -3.86
CA ASP A 107 -6.97 -9.43 -5.25
C ASP A 107 -7.40 -7.96 -5.35
N TYR A 108 -8.20 -7.47 -4.41
CA TYR A 108 -8.51 -6.04 -4.27
C TYR A 108 -7.23 -5.19 -4.25
N PHE A 109 -6.26 -5.53 -3.40
CA PHE A 109 -5.04 -4.75 -3.31
C PHE A 109 -4.19 -4.83 -4.60
N ILE A 110 -3.96 -6.05 -5.12
CA ILE A 110 -3.02 -6.29 -6.21
C ILE A 110 -3.60 -5.94 -7.58
N GLN A 111 -4.87 -6.25 -7.83
CA GLN A 111 -5.50 -6.16 -9.14
C GLN A 111 -6.33 -4.88 -9.32
N GLU A 112 -6.75 -4.23 -8.23
CA GLU A 112 -7.54 -2.99 -8.29
C GLU A 112 -6.73 -1.78 -7.83
N ILE A 113 -6.22 -1.80 -6.59
CA ILE A 113 -5.60 -0.62 -5.98
C ILE A 113 -4.26 -0.27 -6.62
N ILE A 114 -3.37 -1.25 -6.87
CA ILE A 114 -2.09 -0.95 -7.51
C ILE A 114 -2.27 -0.37 -8.92
N PRO A 115 -3.05 -0.98 -9.84
CA PRO A 115 -3.30 -0.41 -11.16
C PRO A 115 -4.01 0.94 -11.11
N TYR A 116 -4.95 1.14 -10.18
CA TYR A 116 -5.61 2.43 -10.00
C TYR A 116 -4.62 3.54 -9.65
N ILE A 117 -3.71 3.26 -8.72
CA ILE A 117 -2.68 4.22 -8.30
C ILE A 117 -1.70 4.52 -9.45
N ASP A 118 -1.25 3.51 -10.19
CA ASP A 118 -0.36 3.71 -11.34
C ASP A 118 -1.02 4.44 -12.51
N GLY A 119 -2.33 4.30 -12.68
CA GLY A 119 -3.11 4.95 -13.73
C GLY A 119 -3.46 6.41 -13.42
N ASN A 120 -3.63 6.76 -12.15
CA ASN A 120 -4.14 8.08 -11.74
C ASN A 120 -3.09 8.99 -11.08
N PHE A 121 -1.92 8.45 -10.74
CA PHE A 121 -0.82 9.20 -10.13
C PHE A 121 0.48 9.00 -10.91
N ASN A 122 1.39 9.96 -10.79
CA ASN A 122 2.68 9.90 -11.47
C ASN A 122 3.64 8.95 -10.73
N THR A 123 3.42 7.64 -10.87
CA THR A 123 4.20 6.63 -10.17
C THR A 123 5.36 6.11 -11.02
N ILE A 124 6.40 5.62 -10.36
CA ILE A 124 7.36 4.68 -10.94
C ILE A 124 6.71 3.31 -10.89
N ALA A 125 5.87 3.00 -11.89
CA ALA A 125 5.13 1.74 -12.07
C ALA A 125 6.03 0.54 -12.41
N SER A 126 7.10 0.35 -11.63
CA SER A 126 8.00 -0.78 -11.72
C SER A 126 8.35 -1.25 -10.32
N ARG A 127 8.82 -2.48 -10.22
CA ARG A 127 9.26 -3.07 -8.95
C ARG A 127 10.21 -2.18 -8.15
N LYS A 128 11.12 -1.45 -8.81
CA LYS A 128 12.12 -0.58 -8.16
C LYS A 128 11.50 0.65 -7.48
N GLY A 129 10.29 1.02 -7.90
CA GLY A 129 9.52 2.14 -7.36
C GLY A 129 8.40 1.72 -6.42
N ARG A 130 8.23 0.42 -6.12
CA ARG A 130 7.09 -0.07 -5.34
C ARG A 130 7.51 -0.75 -4.05
N TYR A 131 7.06 -0.17 -2.94
CA TYR A 131 7.31 -0.62 -1.58
C TYR A 131 5.99 -0.97 -0.91
N VAL A 132 6.01 -1.97 -0.04
CA VAL A 132 4.86 -2.34 0.80
C VAL A 132 5.33 -2.56 2.23
N GLY A 133 4.60 -1.99 3.17
CA GLY A 133 4.85 -2.08 4.60
C GLY A 133 3.52 -1.98 5.35
N GLY A 134 3.56 -2.11 6.67
CA GLY A 134 2.36 -1.95 7.48
C GLY A 134 2.54 -2.37 8.92
N CYS A 135 1.49 -2.17 9.71
CA CYS A 135 1.47 -2.49 11.14
C CYS A 135 0.60 -3.73 11.41
N SER A 136 1.04 -4.63 12.31
CA SER A 136 0.28 -5.81 12.76
C SER A 136 -0.26 -6.66 11.58
N ALA A 137 -1.57 -6.71 11.35
CA ALA A 137 -2.17 -7.41 10.22
C ALA A 137 -1.70 -6.86 8.86
N GLY A 138 -1.51 -5.55 8.74
CA GLY A 138 -0.91 -4.93 7.56
C GLY A 138 0.56 -5.29 7.37
N GLY A 139 1.31 -5.44 8.47
CA GLY A 139 2.69 -5.94 8.43
C GLY A 139 2.77 -7.41 7.98
N PHE A 140 1.84 -8.24 8.48
CA PHE A 140 1.69 -9.62 8.03
C PHE A 140 1.36 -9.70 6.53
N ALA A 141 0.40 -8.90 6.05
CA ALA A 141 0.06 -8.82 4.63
C ALA A 141 1.25 -8.33 3.79
N ALA A 142 1.96 -7.30 4.24
CA ALA A 142 3.13 -6.76 3.55
C ALA A 142 4.24 -7.80 3.38
N ILE A 143 4.54 -8.57 4.43
CA ILE A 143 5.51 -9.67 4.37
C ILE A 143 5.02 -10.76 3.42
N HIS A 144 3.74 -11.13 3.49
CA HIS A 144 3.15 -12.11 2.60
C HIS A 144 3.28 -11.68 1.13
N TYR A 145 2.89 -10.45 0.79
CA TYR A 145 3.02 -9.90 -0.56
C TYR A 145 4.47 -9.83 -1.02
N GLY A 146 5.36 -9.37 -0.13
CA GLY A 146 6.78 -9.30 -0.41
C GLY A 146 7.40 -10.67 -0.65
N LEU A 147 6.86 -11.77 -0.09
CA LEU A 147 7.33 -13.13 -0.33
C LEU A 147 6.67 -13.77 -1.56
N LYS A 148 5.36 -13.61 -1.72
CA LYS A 148 4.57 -14.22 -2.81
C LYS A 148 4.88 -13.59 -4.17
N TYR A 149 5.11 -12.28 -4.20
CA TYR A 149 5.39 -11.54 -5.44
C TYR A 149 6.89 -11.21 -5.62
N LYS A 150 7.78 -11.99 -4.98
CA LYS A 150 9.22 -11.98 -5.24
C LYS A 150 9.52 -12.72 -6.54
N SER A 151 10.38 -12.16 -7.39
CA SER A 151 10.89 -12.86 -8.57
C SER A 151 11.79 -14.05 -8.18
N ALA A 152 11.45 -15.25 -8.64
CA ALA A 152 12.41 -16.33 -8.87
C ALA A 152 12.53 -16.70 -10.36
N ASP A 153 11.52 -16.42 -11.19
CA ASP A 153 11.48 -16.88 -12.59
C ASP A 153 11.43 -15.72 -13.60
N CYS A 154 12.13 -15.93 -14.71
CA CYS A 154 12.25 -15.00 -15.85
C CYS A 154 10.92 -14.67 -16.58
N ASN A 155 9.81 -15.33 -16.21
CA ASN A 155 8.47 -15.07 -16.74
C ASN A 155 7.45 -14.62 -15.67
N ALA A 156 7.87 -14.39 -14.42
CA ALA A 156 6.98 -13.94 -13.35
C ALA A 156 7.14 -12.43 -13.09
N THR A 157 6.12 -11.64 -13.40
CA THR A 157 6.08 -10.19 -13.13
C THR A 157 6.13 -9.93 -11.62
N SER A 158 7.31 -9.55 -11.12
CA SER A 158 7.49 -9.22 -9.70
C SER A 158 6.99 -7.81 -9.38
N LEU A 159 6.16 -7.70 -8.34
CA LEU A 159 5.42 -6.47 -8.02
C LEU A 159 6.13 -5.53 -7.04
N PHE A 160 6.93 -6.06 -6.10
CA PHE A 160 7.55 -5.27 -5.01
C PHE A 160 9.07 -5.49 -4.92
N GLY A 161 9.85 -4.43 -4.72
CA GLY A 161 11.30 -4.53 -4.58
C GLY A 161 11.91 -3.39 -3.77
N GLY A 162 13.02 -3.69 -3.10
CA GLY A 162 13.89 -2.66 -2.52
C GLY A 162 14.97 -2.26 -3.52
N ARG A 163 15.40 -0.99 -3.50
CA ARG A 163 16.69 -0.63 -4.09
C ARG A 163 17.78 -1.42 -3.39
N ARG A 164 18.36 -2.42 -4.07
CA ARG A 164 19.70 -2.86 -3.70
C ARG A 164 20.60 -1.67 -3.99
N LYS A 165 21.29 -1.14 -2.98
CA LYS A 165 22.51 -0.37 -3.28
C LYS A 165 23.37 -1.28 -4.17
N PRO A 166 23.95 -0.78 -5.27
CA PRO A 166 24.91 -1.58 -6.02
C PRO A 166 25.93 -2.10 -5.02
N CYS A 167 26.21 -3.40 -5.06
CA CYS A 167 27.36 -3.95 -4.37
C CYS A 167 28.55 -3.06 -4.76
N ILE A 168 29.16 -2.42 -3.78
CA ILE A 168 30.53 -1.95 -3.93
C ILE A 168 31.30 -3.24 -4.16
N GLN A 169 31.67 -3.52 -5.42
CA GLN A 169 32.79 -4.40 -5.69
C GLN A 169 34.00 -3.67 -5.13
N MET A 170 34.45 -4.12 -3.96
CA MET A 170 35.86 -4.01 -3.59
C MET A 170 36.59 -5.20 -4.19
#